data_AF-A0A559TXX5-F1
#
_entry.id   AF-A0A559TXX5-F1
#
_cell.length_a   1.000
_cell.length_b   1.000
_cell.length_c   1.000
_cell.angle_alpha   90.00
_cell.angle_beta   90.00
_cell.angle_gamma   90.00
#
_symmetry.space_group_name_H-M   'P 1'
#
loop_
_entity.id
_entity.type
_entity.pdbx_description
1 polymer ?
#
loop_
_entity_poly.entity_id
_entity_poly.type
_entity_poly.pdbx_seq_one_letter_code
_entity_poly.pdbx_strand_id
1 'polypeptide(L)'
;MGLFDKLTGTRHPPEGVSPVPGEELRTALLGLNQPDVAYVIRYGGGEQCDLLAEWRLTEPAWQHIFVQSQVSHAVRIRMRLDHKEHEVRALEEQWEVGRVGTSTTLQRTSEYTRGPSRTVSRRWTVGRGESGRLETTQTFSFDSAQLREPLRDTVLRSGWTWRGVVFGKL
;
A
#
# COMPACT_ATOMS: atom_id res chain seq x y z
N MET A 1 23.87 0.17 -8.44
CA MET A 1 22.66 -0.55 -8.02
C MET A 1 22.96 -2.04 -7.98
N GLY A 2 22.81 -2.69 -6.83
CA GLY A 2 23.13 -4.11 -6.65
C GLY A 2 22.01 -5.03 -7.13
N LEU A 3 22.32 -6.29 -7.44
CA LEU A 3 21.32 -7.32 -7.79
C LEU A 3 20.27 -7.51 -6.68
N PHE A 4 20.67 -7.34 -5.41
CA PHE A 4 19.77 -7.44 -4.26
C PHE A 4 18.73 -6.31 -4.21
N ASP A 5 19.08 -5.08 -4.62
CA ASP A 5 18.15 -3.93 -4.62
C ASP A 5 16.96 -4.15 -5.56
N LYS A 6 17.19 -4.86 -6.68
CA LYS A 6 16.13 -5.21 -7.63
C LYS A 6 15.17 -6.24 -7.06
N LEU A 7 15.66 -7.18 -6.26
CA LEU A 7 14.86 -8.26 -5.67
C LEU A 7 14.03 -7.77 -4.47
N THR A 8 14.55 -6.82 -3.70
CA THR A 8 13.86 -6.27 -2.52
C THR A 8 13.02 -5.03 -2.83
N GLY A 9 13.03 -4.55 -4.09
CA GLY A 9 12.30 -3.34 -4.47
C GLY A 9 12.88 -2.05 -3.88
N THR A 10 14.16 -2.07 -3.49
CA THR A 10 14.89 -0.91 -2.98
C THR A 10 14.96 0.18 -4.05
N ARG A 11 14.81 1.43 -3.64
CA ARG A 11 14.97 2.63 -4.47
C ARG A 11 15.72 3.70 -3.69
N HIS A 12 16.66 4.34 -4.37
CA HIS A 12 17.44 5.45 -3.81
C HIS A 12 16.90 6.78 -4.31
N PRO A 13 17.01 7.86 -3.50
CA PRO A 13 16.58 9.18 -3.91
C PRO A 13 17.38 9.66 -5.14
N PRO A 14 16.85 10.62 -5.91
CA PRO A 14 17.60 11.24 -7.00
C PRO A 14 18.92 11.87 -6.51
N GLU A 15 19.94 11.89 -7.37
CA GLU A 15 21.20 12.54 -7.05
C GLU A 15 20.99 14.02 -6.73
N GLY A 16 21.69 14.52 -5.71
CA GLY A 16 21.58 15.93 -5.28
C GLY A 16 20.43 16.25 -4.32
N VAL A 17 19.58 15.28 -3.97
CA VAL A 17 18.55 15.46 -2.93
C VAL A 17 19.12 15.09 -1.56
N SER A 18 19.32 16.08 -0.69
CA SER A 18 19.74 15.85 0.70
C SER A 18 18.56 15.33 1.54
N PRO A 19 18.80 14.38 2.46
CA PRO A 19 17.74 13.86 3.32
C PRO A 19 17.23 14.93 4.28
N VAL A 20 15.91 15.07 4.34
CA VAL A 20 15.22 15.89 5.35
C VAL A 20 15.26 15.24 6.75
N PRO A 21 15.02 15.98 7.84
CA PRO A 21 14.86 15.38 9.16
C PRO A 21 13.75 14.32 9.20
N GLY A 22 13.94 13.25 9.97
CA GLY A 22 12.98 12.12 9.99
C GLY A 22 11.57 12.50 10.44
N GLU A 23 11.42 13.51 11.31
CA GLU A 23 10.10 14.05 11.69
C GLU A 23 9.40 14.77 10.53
N GLU A 24 10.18 15.40 9.65
CA GLU A 24 9.65 16.08 8.47
C GLU A 24 9.18 15.07 7.42
N LEU A 25 9.96 14.00 7.21
CA LEU A 25 9.53 12.84 6.40
C LEU A 25 8.26 12.19 6.99
N ARG A 26 8.21 12.01 8.31
CA ARG A 26 7.05 11.42 8.99
C ARG A 26 5.79 12.25 8.77
N THR A 27 5.91 13.56 8.93
CA THR A 27 4.83 14.52 8.67
C THR A 27 4.38 14.43 7.21
N ALA A 28 5.33 14.37 6.26
CA ALA A 28 5.02 14.25 4.84
C ALA A 28 4.25 12.95 4.53
N LEU A 29 4.67 11.81 5.11
CA LEU A 29 3.98 10.53 4.94
C LEU A 29 2.57 10.55 5.53
N LEU A 30 2.39 11.10 6.73
CA LEU A 30 1.07 11.24 7.34
C LEU A 30 0.16 12.20 6.55
N GLY A 31 0.73 13.20 5.87
CA GLY A 31 0.02 14.15 5.01
C GLY A 31 -0.58 13.51 3.74
N LEU A 32 -0.15 12.31 3.36
CA LEU A 32 -0.76 11.55 2.26
C LEU A 32 -2.17 11.01 2.59
N ASN A 33 -2.59 11.10 3.85
CA ASN A 33 -3.95 10.77 4.24
C ASN A 33 -4.93 11.82 3.72
N GLN A 34 -5.72 11.44 2.72
CA GLN A 34 -6.81 12.26 2.19
C GLN A 34 -8.14 11.52 2.33
N PRO A 35 -9.29 12.22 2.37
CA PRO A 35 -10.60 11.56 2.49
C PRO A 35 -10.96 10.71 1.26
N ASP A 36 -10.37 11.02 0.10
CA ASP A 36 -10.61 10.38 -1.21
C ASP A 36 -9.61 9.26 -1.54
N VAL A 37 -8.66 8.94 -0.64
CA VAL A 37 -7.77 7.78 -0.81
C VAL A 37 -8.27 6.57 -0.01
N ALA A 38 -8.16 5.39 -0.64
CA ALA A 38 -8.65 4.12 -0.11
C ALA A 38 -7.78 3.51 1.00
N TYR A 39 -6.76 4.25 1.46
CA TYR A 39 -5.81 3.81 2.49
C TYR A 39 -5.67 4.84 3.61
N VAL A 40 -5.12 4.39 4.73
CA VAL A 40 -4.79 5.21 5.89
C VAL A 40 -3.36 4.90 6.33
N ILE A 41 -2.65 5.94 6.71
CA ILE A 41 -1.30 5.91 7.27
C ILE A 41 -1.41 6.39 8.72
N ARG A 42 -0.99 5.57 9.66
CA ARG A 42 -1.07 5.86 11.10
C ARG A 42 0.26 5.54 11.78
N TYR A 43 0.44 6.07 12.98
CA TYR A 43 1.54 5.65 13.85
C TYR A 43 1.42 4.15 14.17
N GLY A 44 2.56 3.47 14.18
CA GLY A 44 2.61 2.01 14.37
C GLY A 44 2.20 1.53 15.76
N GLY A 45 2.16 2.40 16.77
CA GLY A 45 1.48 2.16 18.06
C GLY A 45 1.90 0.88 18.81
N GLY A 46 3.12 0.37 18.61
CA GLY A 46 3.60 -0.88 19.23
C GLY A 46 3.76 -2.07 18.27
N GLU A 47 3.36 -1.94 17.00
CA GLU A 47 3.49 -2.99 15.97
C GLU A 47 4.92 -3.13 15.38
N GLN A 48 5.95 -2.80 16.17
CA GLN A 48 7.37 -2.79 15.78
C GLN A 48 7.66 -1.97 14.51
N CYS A 49 6.90 -0.90 14.29
CA CYS A 49 7.07 0.05 13.20
C CYS A 49 6.78 1.46 13.68
N ASP A 50 7.35 2.45 13.01
CA ASP A 50 7.07 3.87 13.28
C ASP A 50 5.75 4.27 12.64
N LEU A 51 5.50 3.78 11.42
CA LEU A 51 4.31 4.05 10.64
C LEU A 51 3.75 2.75 10.06
N LEU A 52 2.42 2.71 9.96
CA LEU A 52 1.65 1.65 9.32
C LEU A 52 0.77 2.26 8.25
N ALA A 53 0.83 1.72 7.04
CA ALA A 53 -0.09 2.03 5.96
C ALA A 53 -0.97 0.81 5.67
N GLU A 54 -2.29 0.97 5.67
CA GLU A 54 -3.24 -0.11 5.40
C GLU A 54 -4.49 0.40 4.66
N TRP A 55 -5.18 -0.51 3.98
CA TRP A 55 -6.44 -0.18 3.31
C TRP A 55 -7.56 0.08 4.32
N ARG A 56 -8.46 1.00 4.00
CA ARG A 56 -9.61 1.40 4.84
C ARG A 56 -10.77 0.39 4.78
N LEU A 57 -10.46 -0.90 4.91
CA LEU A 57 -11.44 -1.98 4.71
C LEU A 57 -12.61 -1.94 5.71
N THR A 58 -12.38 -1.36 6.89
CA THR A 58 -13.38 -1.26 7.96
C THR A 58 -14.17 0.04 7.92
N GLU A 59 -13.74 1.05 7.15
CA GLU A 59 -14.43 2.34 7.09
C GLU A 59 -15.72 2.25 6.25
N PRO A 60 -16.89 2.63 6.79
CA PRO A 60 -18.17 2.52 6.09
C PRO A 60 -18.19 3.20 4.71
N ALA A 61 -17.51 4.35 4.59
CA ALA A 61 -17.39 5.09 3.33
C ALA A 61 -16.73 4.27 2.21
N TRP A 62 -15.82 3.37 2.57
CA TRP A 62 -15.06 2.55 1.64
C TRP A 62 -15.60 1.11 1.53
N GLN A 63 -16.35 0.64 2.52
CA GLN A 63 -16.95 -0.70 2.50
C GLN A 63 -17.80 -0.94 1.24
N HIS A 64 -18.64 0.01 0.83
CA HIS A 64 -19.47 -0.16 -0.37
C HIS A 64 -18.61 -0.37 -1.63
N ILE A 65 -17.56 0.43 -1.78
CA ILE A 65 -16.62 0.36 -2.91
C ILE A 65 -15.90 -0.99 -2.92
N PHE A 66 -15.37 -1.44 -1.78
CA PHE A 66 -14.64 -2.71 -1.67
C PHE A 66 -15.55 -3.94 -1.84
N VAL A 67 -16.79 -3.86 -1.35
CA VAL A 67 -17.79 -4.93 -1.45
C VAL A 67 -18.27 -5.10 -2.90
N GLN A 68 -18.49 -4.01 -3.62
CA GLN A 68 -18.87 -4.05 -5.05
C GLN A 68 -17.72 -4.52 -5.95
N SER A 69 -16.49 -4.15 -5.60
CA SER A 69 -15.30 -4.50 -6.37
C SER A 69 -14.79 -5.92 -6.17
N GLN A 70 -15.38 -6.68 -5.24
CA GLN A 70 -14.95 -8.05 -4.91
C GLN A 70 -13.44 -8.12 -4.62
N VAL A 71 -12.94 -7.16 -3.83
CA VAL A 71 -11.54 -7.18 -3.40
C VAL A 71 -11.24 -8.52 -2.75
N SER A 72 -10.28 -9.24 -3.32
CA SER A 72 -9.85 -10.55 -2.84
C SER A 72 -8.56 -10.48 -2.02
N HIS A 73 -7.88 -9.33 -1.99
CA HIS A 73 -6.57 -9.16 -1.36
C HIS A 73 -6.50 -7.82 -0.63
N ALA A 74 -5.75 -7.76 0.47
CA ALA A 74 -5.46 -6.56 1.24
C ALA A 74 -3.96 -6.43 1.46
N VAL A 75 -3.44 -5.19 1.47
CA VAL A 75 -2.03 -4.89 1.74
C VAL A 75 -1.87 -4.10 3.02
N ARG A 76 -0.79 -4.37 3.75
CA ARG A 76 -0.29 -3.54 4.84
C ARG A 76 1.18 -3.31 4.63
N ILE A 77 1.62 -2.07 4.79
CA ILE A 77 3.03 -1.70 4.72
C ILE A 77 3.44 -1.15 6.08
N ARG A 78 4.28 -1.91 6.78
CA ARG A 78 4.95 -1.46 8.00
C ARG A 78 6.22 -0.73 7.63
N MET A 79 6.42 0.45 8.18
CA MET A 79 7.56 1.31 7.88
C MET A 79 8.32 1.63 9.16
N ARG A 80 9.65 1.48 9.10
CA ARG A 80 10.57 1.94 10.13
C ARG A 80 11.59 2.90 9.54
N LEU A 81 11.80 4.03 10.21
CA LEU A 81 12.74 5.08 9.82
C LEU A 81 14.09 4.80 10.48
N ASP A 82 15.12 4.56 9.68
CA ASP A 82 16.50 4.51 10.12
C ASP A 82 17.13 5.89 9.93
N HIS A 83 17.15 6.66 11.01
CA HIS A 83 17.67 8.04 11.01
C HIS A 83 19.18 8.13 10.77
N LYS A 84 19.93 7.05 11.00
CA LYS A 84 21.38 7.06 10.82
C LYS A 84 21.73 6.94 9.34
N GLU A 85 21.09 5.99 8.67
CA GLU A 85 21.35 5.68 7.27
C GLU A 85 20.41 6.43 6.30
N HIS A 86 19.43 7.18 6.84
CA HIS A 86 18.39 7.88 6.08
C HIS A 86 17.63 6.94 5.14
N GLU A 87 17.22 5.80 5.68
CA GLU A 87 16.44 4.78 4.97
C GLU A 87 15.10 4.52 5.66
N VAL A 88 14.06 4.30 4.86
CA VAL A 88 12.79 3.73 5.30
C VAL A 88 12.79 2.25 4.97
N ARG A 89 12.78 1.41 6.00
CA ARG A 89 12.60 -0.03 5.88
C ARG A 89 11.12 -0.34 5.82
N ALA A 90 10.68 -0.85 4.68
CA ALA A 90 9.27 -1.11 4.39
C ALA A 90 9.02 -2.62 4.25
N LEU A 91 8.22 -3.17 5.17
CA LEU A 91 7.73 -4.54 5.10
C LEU A 91 6.31 -4.52 4.53
N GLU A 92 6.17 -5.03 3.32
CA GLU A 92 4.88 -5.23 2.67
C GLU A 92 4.34 -6.62 3.02
N GLU A 93 3.13 -6.64 3.57
CA GLU A 93 2.37 -7.83 3.93
C GLU A 93 1.08 -7.82 3.12
N GLN A 94 0.76 -8.92 2.48
CA GLN A 94 -0.47 -9.07 1.71
C GLN A 94 -1.23 -10.28 2.22
N TRP A 95 -2.56 -10.20 2.28
CA TRP A 95 -3.40 -11.34 2.59
C TRP A 95 -4.70 -11.36 1.82
N GLU A 96 -5.30 -12.53 1.63
CA GLU A 96 -6.61 -12.62 1.00
C GLU A 96 -7.71 -12.16 1.96
N VAL A 97 -8.63 -11.38 1.40
CA VAL A 97 -9.87 -10.99 2.06
C VAL A 97 -11.03 -11.52 1.24
N GLY A 98 -12.03 -12.04 1.93
CA GLY A 98 -13.19 -12.62 1.30
C GLY A 98 -14.42 -12.44 2.16
N ARG A 99 -15.57 -12.71 1.55
CA ARG A 99 -16.85 -12.65 2.24
C ARG A 99 -17.07 -13.99 2.95
N VAL A 100 -17.17 -13.97 4.26
CA VAL A 100 -17.51 -15.16 5.05
C VAL A 100 -19.02 -15.19 5.24
N GLY A 101 -19.69 -16.18 4.62
CA GLY A 101 -21.15 -16.35 4.70
C GLY A 101 -21.96 -15.23 4.03
N THR A 102 -23.05 -14.80 4.66
CA THR A 102 -23.98 -13.75 4.19
C THR A 102 -23.60 -12.32 4.64
N SER A 103 -22.46 -12.13 5.29
CA SER A 103 -22.07 -10.83 5.85
C SER A 103 -21.65 -9.81 4.79
N THR A 104 -22.05 -8.55 4.98
CA THR A 104 -21.66 -7.40 4.13
C THR A 104 -20.20 -6.95 4.37
N THR A 105 -19.51 -7.55 5.35
CA THR A 105 -18.15 -7.17 5.75
C THR A 105 -17.12 -8.13 5.18
N LEU A 106 -16.03 -7.61 4.63
CA LEU A 106 -14.88 -8.39 4.20
C LEU A 106 -14.09 -8.87 5.43
N GLN A 107 -13.80 -10.16 5.49
CA GLN A 107 -12.97 -10.76 6.54
C GLN A 107 -11.70 -11.34 5.92
N ARG A 108 -10.63 -11.43 6.70
CA ARG A 108 -9.38 -12.10 6.30
C ARG A 108 -9.65 -13.59 6.12
N THR A 109 -9.43 -14.13 4.92
CA THR A 109 -9.83 -15.51 4.58
C THR A 109 -8.66 -16.48 4.55
N SER A 110 -7.51 -16.14 3.95
CA SER A 110 -6.32 -17.00 3.92
C SER A 110 -5.15 -16.29 3.21
N GLU A 111 -4.01 -16.97 3.16
CA GLU A 111 -2.73 -16.64 2.51
C GLU A 111 -2.09 -15.35 2.95
N TYR A 112 -0.80 -15.43 3.29
CA TYR A 112 -0.05 -14.30 3.78
C TYR A 112 1.28 -14.26 3.02
N THR A 113 1.40 -13.31 2.11
CA THR A 113 2.60 -13.12 1.29
C THR A 113 3.39 -11.94 1.85
N ARG A 114 4.72 -12.11 1.97
CA ARG A 114 5.65 -11.06 2.40
C ARG A 114 6.55 -10.64 1.24
N GLY A 115 6.78 -9.34 1.14
CA GLY A 115 7.71 -8.76 0.19
C GLY A 115 7.06 -8.00 -0.97
N PRO A 116 7.87 -7.40 -1.85
CA PRO A 116 7.40 -6.62 -2.99
C PRO A 116 6.83 -7.54 -4.09
N SER A 117 5.66 -8.11 -3.88
CA SER A 117 4.90 -8.76 -4.95
C SER A 117 3.98 -7.74 -5.64
N ARG A 118 4.09 -7.61 -6.96
CA ARG A 118 3.13 -6.84 -7.76
C ARG A 118 1.87 -7.70 -7.94
N THR A 119 1.04 -7.79 -6.90
CA THR A 119 -0.24 -8.48 -6.97
C THR A 119 -1.25 -7.53 -7.59
N VAL A 120 -1.65 -7.83 -8.82
CA VAL A 120 -2.62 -7.04 -9.58
C VAL A 120 -3.88 -7.88 -9.73
N SER A 121 -4.89 -7.59 -8.92
CA SER A 121 -6.22 -8.17 -9.09
C SER A 121 -7.04 -7.20 -9.93
N ARG A 122 -7.06 -7.42 -11.26
CA ARG A 122 -7.87 -6.66 -12.21
C ARG A 122 -9.08 -7.49 -12.61
N ARG A 123 -10.29 -7.03 -12.28
CA ARG A 123 -11.53 -7.60 -12.82
C ARG A 123 -12.27 -6.52 -13.61
N TRP A 124 -12.59 -6.87 -14.85
CA TRP A 124 -13.39 -6.06 -15.75
C TRP A 124 -14.87 -6.43 -15.55
N THR A 125 -15.75 -5.44 -15.39
CA THR A 125 -17.19 -5.68 -15.48
C THR A 125 -17.65 -5.19 -16.85
N VAL A 126 -18.16 -6.10 -17.68
CA VAL A 126 -18.74 -5.74 -18.97
C VAL A 126 -20.19 -5.35 -18.71
N GLY A 127 -20.48 -4.05 -18.79
CA GLY A 127 -21.84 -3.51 -18.78
C GLY A 127 -22.31 -3.19 -20.21
N ARG A 128 -23.62 -2.96 -20.38
CA ARG A 128 -24.17 -2.40 -21.63
C ARG A 128 -24.48 -0.93 -21.35
N GLY A 129 -23.76 -0.02 -22.01
CA GLY A 129 -23.97 1.42 -21.89
C GLY A 129 -25.33 1.85 -22.44
N GLU A 130 -25.73 3.09 -22.15
CA GLU A 130 -27.02 3.68 -22.54
C GLU A 130 -27.26 3.64 -24.07
N SER A 131 -26.18 3.55 -24.85
CA SER A 131 -26.18 3.40 -26.32
C SER A 131 -26.32 1.95 -26.83
N GLY A 132 -26.48 0.96 -25.95
CA GLY A 132 -26.56 -0.46 -26.31
C GLY A 132 -25.20 -1.12 -26.59
N ARG A 133 -24.10 -0.36 -26.55
CA ARG A 133 -22.74 -0.85 -26.76
C ARG A 133 -22.19 -1.48 -25.48
N LEU A 134 -21.39 -2.54 -25.61
CA LEU A 134 -20.67 -3.12 -24.48
C LEU A 134 -19.67 -2.07 -23.96
N GLU A 135 -19.92 -1.57 -22.76
CA GLU A 135 -19.03 -0.68 -22.02
C GLU A 135 -18.36 -1.49 -20.92
N THR A 136 -17.05 -1.63 -21.02
CA THR A 136 -16.27 -2.26 -19.97
C THR A 136 -15.93 -1.21 -18.93
N THR A 137 -16.71 -1.16 -17.84
CA THR A 137 -16.39 -0.30 -16.70
C THR A 137 -15.35 -1.02 -15.84
N GLN A 138 -14.18 -0.43 -15.70
CA GLN A 138 -13.18 -0.91 -14.74
C GLN A 138 -13.64 -0.47 -13.35
N THR A 139 -14.44 -1.33 -12.69
CA THR A 139 -15.16 -0.96 -11.46
C THR A 139 -14.22 -0.75 -10.27
N PHE A 140 -13.08 -1.46 -10.22
CA PHE A 140 -11.97 -1.25 -9.29
C PHE A 140 -10.86 -2.28 -9.58
N SER A 141 -9.60 -1.91 -9.45
CA SER A 141 -8.48 -2.86 -9.50
C SER A 141 -7.66 -2.74 -8.23
N PHE A 142 -7.48 -3.84 -7.51
CA PHE A 142 -6.54 -3.89 -6.41
C PHE A 142 -5.13 -3.99 -6.99
N ASP A 143 -4.36 -2.92 -6.83
CA ASP A 143 -2.93 -2.88 -7.15
C ASP A 143 -2.19 -2.41 -5.90
N SER A 144 -1.32 -3.26 -5.33
CA SER A 144 -0.50 -2.89 -4.18
C SER A 144 0.37 -1.66 -4.45
N ALA A 145 0.61 -1.33 -5.73
CA ALA A 145 1.25 -0.09 -6.16
C ALA A 145 0.47 1.16 -5.73
N GLN A 146 -0.87 1.14 -5.66
CA GLN A 146 -1.65 2.31 -5.25
C GLN A 146 -1.37 2.75 -3.82
N LEU A 147 -0.98 1.82 -2.95
CA LEU A 147 -0.52 2.13 -1.59
C LEU A 147 0.99 2.38 -1.54
N ARG A 148 1.77 1.53 -2.19
CA ARG A 148 3.24 1.56 -2.11
C ARG A 148 3.85 2.77 -2.82
N GLU A 149 3.36 3.13 -4.00
CA GLU A 149 3.98 4.16 -4.84
C GLU A 149 3.92 5.56 -4.21
N PRO A 150 2.78 6.04 -3.68
CA PRO A 150 2.74 7.32 -2.98
C PRO A 150 3.71 7.39 -1.80
N LEU A 151 3.81 6.30 -1.02
CA LEU A 151 4.74 6.21 0.11
C LEU A 151 6.19 6.28 -0.37
N ARG A 152 6.55 5.42 -1.33
CA ARG A 152 7.90 5.35 -1.90
C ARG A 152 8.31 6.67 -2.52
N ASP A 153 7.45 7.27 -3.34
CA ASP A 153 7.77 8.51 -4.04
C ASP A 153 7.95 9.67 -3.05
N THR A 154 7.19 9.68 -1.96
CA THR A 154 7.36 10.67 -0.88
C THR A 154 8.71 10.49 -0.19
N VAL A 155 9.07 9.24 0.18
CA VAL A 155 10.38 8.92 0.78
C VAL A 155 11.53 9.36 -0.12
N LEU A 156 11.46 9.05 -1.42
CA LEU A 156 12.51 9.40 -2.38
C LEU A 156 12.63 10.92 -2.58
N ARG A 157 11.51 11.64 -2.65
CA ARG A 157 11.50 13.11 -2.77
C ARG A 157 12.05 13.81 -1.53
N SER A 158 11.88 13.18 -0.36
CA SER A 158 12.45 13.65 0.90
C SER A 158 13.95 13.34 1.05
N GLY A 159 14.59 12.74 0.05
CA GLY A 159 16.02 12.39 0.08
C GLY A 159 16.34 11.13 0.87
N TRP A 160 15.33 10.31 1.20
CA TRP A 160 15.51 9.06 1.92
C TRP A 160 15.48 7.86 0.97
N THR A 161 16.21 6.81 1.32
CA THR A 161 16.18 5.54 0.57
C THR A 161 14.95 4.73 0.98
N TRP A 162 14.18 4.25 0.00
CA TRP A 162 13.15 3.26 0.23
C TRP A 162 13.75 1.86 0.15
N ARG A 163 13.70 1.09 1.24
CA ARG A 163 14.24 -0.26 1.31
C ARG A 163 13.14 -1.26 1.62
N GLY A 164 12.73 -2.03 0.62
CA GLY A 164 11.81 -3.14 0.87
C GLY A 164 12.51 -4.25 1.65
N VAL A 165 11.82 -4.85 2.62
CA VAL A 165 12.31 -6.00 3.38
C VAL A 165 11.33 -7.16 3.26
N VAL A 166 11.87 -8.37 3.10
CA VAL A 166 11.08 -9.60 2.87
C VAL A 166 11.08 -10.49 4.12
N PHE A 167 12.22 -10.51 4.82
CA PHE A 167 12.46 -11.19 6.09
C PHE A 167 13.44 -10.35 6.93
N GLY A 168 13.13 -10.12 8.21
CA GLY A 168 13.97 -9.37 9.14
C GLY A 168 13.16 -8.62 10.20
N LYS A 169 13.81 -8.23 11.31
CA LYS A 169 13.26 -7.22 12.21
C LYS A 169 13.22 -5.90 11.43
N LEU A 170 12.05 -5.26 11.42
CA LEU A 170 11.96 -3.82 11.17
C LEU A 170 12.87 -3.13 12.16
#